data_AF-A0A7L4DZE6-F1
#
_entry.id   AF-A0A7L4DZE6-F1
#
_cell.length_a   1.000
_cell.length_b   1.000
_cell.length_c   1.000
_cell.angle_alpha   90.00
_cell.angle_beta   90.00
_cell.angle_gamma   90.00
#
_symmetry.space_group_name_H-M   'P 1'
#
loop_
_entity.id
_entity.type
_entity.pdbx_description
1 polymer ?
#
loop_
_entity_poly.entity_id
_entity_poly.type
_entity_poly.pdbx_seq_one_letter_code
_entity_poly.pdbx_strand_id
1 'polypeptide(L)'
;MPPCLLLALALLGTASASHPASGHPRDVPAATAKGGRRFYYAVVTSRRSYSRAEKHCREVLRGELASVHSAALNQQLKELARTYTHFSPWIGAFTTTANGQWVSQWSDASPWNFANWAPTHPHHIVTTCTTLSTRDGLWRSRPCFLLRPFICQY
;
A
#
# COMPACT_ATOMS: atom_id res chain seq x y z
N MET A 1 16.58 -3.35 75.51
CA MET A 1 16.99 -2.41 74.45
C MET A 1 16.31 -2.86 73.15
N PRO A 2 15.46 -2.02 72.53
CA PRO A 2 14.63 -2.30 71.34
C PRO A 2 15.40 -1.90 70.05
N PRO A 3 14.82 -1.67 68.84
CA PRO A 3 13.52 -2.03 68.23
C PRO A 3 13.75 -2.77 66.86
N CYS A 4 12.79 -3.21 66.04
CA CYS A 4 11.98 -2.38 65.16
C CYS A 4 10.98 -3.24 64.36
N LEU A 5 9.70 -2.93 64.57
CA LEU A 5 8.60 -3.18 63.64
C LEU A 5 8.94 -2.66 62.24
N LEU A 6 8.69 -3.48 61.21
CA LEU A 6 8.19 -2.98 59.94
C LEU A 6 7.13 -3.96 59.39
N LEU A 7 5.87 -3.59 59.59
CA LEU A 7 4.76 -4.05 58.76
C LEU A 7 5.01 -3.59 57.32
N ALA A 8 5.02 -4.52 56.36
CA ALA A 8 4.84 -4.20 54.95
C ALA A 8 3.55 -4.86 54.46
N LEU A 9 2.47 -4.09 54.46
CA LEU A 9 1.25 -4.39 53.73
C LEU A 9 1.53 -4.17 52.23
N ALA A 10 1.78 -5.25 51.49
CA ALA A 10 1.77 -5.19 50.03
C ALA A 10 0.35 -5.47 49.53
N LEU A 11 -0.29 -4.41 49.04
CA LEU A 11 -1.60 -4.40 48.41
C LEU A 11 -1.65 -5.34 47.20
N LEU A 12 -2.78 -6.04 47.04
CA LEU A 12 -3.17 -6.81 45.86
C LEU A 12 -3.01 -5.95 44.59
N GLY A 13 -1.90 -6.11 43.89
CA GLY A 13 -1.77 -5.63 42.53
C GLY A 13 -2.55 -6.57 41.61
N THR A 14 -3.70 -6.15 41.13
CA THR A 14 -4.34 -6.81 39.99
C THR A 14 -3.39 -6.70 38.80
N ALA A 15 -2.82 -7.82 38.38
CA ALA A 15 -2.13 -7.89 37.10
C ALA A 15 -3.19 -7.67 36.02
N SER A 16 -3.33 -6.42 35.56
CA SER A 16 -4.07 -6.13 34.35
C SER A 16 -3.28 -6.78 33.21
N ALA A 17 -3.80 -7.87 32.67
CA ALA A 17 -3.28 -8.48 31.47
C ALA A 17 -3.36 -7.44 30.35
N SER A 18 -2.25 -6.76 30.08
CA SER A 18 -2.12 -5.92 28.91
C SER A 18 -2.25 -6.82 27.69
N HIS A 19 -3.39 -6.70 27.01
CA HIS A 19 -3.59 -7.29 25.69
C HIS A 19 -2.42 -6.87 24.79
N PRO A 20 -1.79 -7.80 24.06
CA PRO A 20 -0.81 -7.41 23.06
C PRO A 20 -1.53 -6.59 21.99
N ALA A 21 -1.06 -5.35 21.81
CA ALA A 21 -1.55 -4.44 20.80
C ALA A 21 -1.53 -5.13 19.44
N SER A 22 -2.70 -5.35 18.86
CA SER A 22 -2.85 -5.78 17.47
C SER A 22 -2.20 -4.71 16.59
N GLY A 23 -1.06 -5.07 15.98
CA GLY A 23 -0.24 -4.18 15.17
C GLY A 23 -1.02 -3.68 13.97
N HIS A 24 -1.56 -2.47 14.07
CA HIS A 24 -2.03 -1.72 12.92
C HIS A 24 -0.83 -1.40 12.01
N PRO A 25 -0.96 -1.52 10.67
CA PRO A 25 0.02 -0.97 9.75
C PRO A 25 0.19 0.51 10.05
N ARG A 26 1.43 0.99 10.19
CA ARG A 26 1.71 2.41 10.40
C ARG A 26 1.22 3.19 9.19
N ASP A 27 0.10 3.89 9.36
CA ASP A 27 -0.47 4.79 8.36
C ASP A 27 0.58 5.86 7.98
N VAL A 28 0.97 5.92 6.71
CA VAL A 28 1.70 7.07 6.18
C VAL A 28 0.68 8.01 5.55
N PRO A 29 0.47 9.22 6.11
CA PRO A 29 -0.38 10.21 5.47
C PRO A 29 0.34 10.71 4.21
N ALA A 30 -0.29 10.56 3.04
CA ALA A 30 0.15 11.23 1.83
C ALA A 30 -0.72 12.45 1.52
N ALA A 31 -0.14 13.36 0.74
CA ALA A 31 -0.63 14.72 0.48
C ALA A 31 -2.11 14.79 0.06
N THR A 32 -2.76 15.89 0.47
CA THR A 32 -4.15 16.24 0.14
C THR A 32 -4.37 16.30 -1.38
N ALA A 33 -5.28 15.47 -1.90
CA ALA A 33 -5.81 15.66 -3.25
C ALA A 33 -6.64 16.97 -3.31
N LYS A 34 -6.63 17.66 -4.46
CA LYS A 34 -7.57 18.77 -4.72
C LYS A 34 -9.00 18.20 -4.64
N GLY A 35 -9.73 18.54 -3.57
CA GLY A 35 -11.05 17.98 -3.26
C GLY A 35 -11.23 17.53 -1.80
N GLY A 36 -10.21 17.62 -0.96
CA GLY A 36 -10.35 17.48 0.51
C GLY A 36 -10.40 16.03 1.03
N ARG A 37 -10.35 15.02 0.16
CA ARG A 37 -10.25 13.61 0.58
C ARG A 37 -8.79 13.28 0.89
N ARG A 38 -8.52 12.91 2.14
CA ARG A 38 -7.23 12.38 2.58
C ARG A 38 -7.26 10.87 2.38
N PHE A 39 -6.24 10.34 1.72
CA PHE A 39 -6.03 8.90 1.58
C PHE A 39 -4.91 8.44 2.50
N TYR A 40 -5.07 7.24 3.03
CA TYR A 40 -4.04 6.49 3.74
C TYR A 40 -3.52 5.37 2.84
N TYR A 41 -2.26 4.99 3.02
CA TYR A 41 -1.62 3.98 2.18
C TYR A 41 -1.01 2.88 3.03
N ALA A 42 -1.26 1.63 2.62
CA ALA A 42 -0.71 0.45 3.28
C ALA A 42 -0.01 -0.46 2.26
N VAL A 43 1.20 -0.92 2.60
CA VAL A 43 1.92 -1.93 1.83
C VAL A 43 1.57 -3.30 2.37
N VAL A 44 0.90 -4.11 1.57
CA VAL A 44 0.61 -5.50 1.89
C VAL A 44 1.70 -6.39 1.31
N THR A 45 2.47 -7.03 2.17
CA THR A 45 3.64 -7.84 1.78
C THR A 45 3.28 -9.23 1.26
N SER A 46 2.07 -9.73 1.57
CA SER A 46 1.56 -11.00 1.03
C SER A 46 1.46 -10.93 -0.49
N ARG A 47 2.08 -11.86 -1.21
CA ARG A 47 2.14 -11.80 -2.67
C ARG A 47 0.88 -12.35 -3.32
N ARG A 48 0.24 -11.55 -4.16
CA ARG A 48 -1.03 -11.89 -4.83
C ARG A 48 -1.00 -11.53 -6.31
N SER A 49 -1.83 -12.19 -7.11
CA SER A 49 -2.15 -11.71 -8.46
C SER A 49 -2.85 -10.36 -8.35
N TYR A 50 -2.83 -9.57 -9.41
CA TYR A 50 -3.43 -8.23 -9.41
C TYR A 50 -4.89 -8.25 -8.93
N SER A 51 -5.72 -9.14 -9.48
CA SER A 51 -7.13 -9.26 -9.12
C SER A 51 -7.34 -9.65 -7.64
N ARG A 52 -6.47 -10.49 -7.08
CA ARG A 52 -6.52 -10.88 -5.66
C ARG A 52 -5.99 -9.78 -4.74
N ALA A 53 -5.07 -8.95 -5.22
CA ALA A 53 -4.58 -7.78 -4.51
C ALA A 53 -5.68 -6.70 -4.42
N GLU A 54 -6.31 -6.38 -5.55
CA GLU A 54 -7.47 -5.48 -5.63
C GLU A 54 -8.60 -5.94 -4.70
N LYS A 55 -8.97 -7.23 -4.77
CA LYS A 55 -9.96 -7.82 -3.86
C LYS A 55 -9.57 -7.64 -2.39
N HIS A 56 -8.30 -7.83 -2.05
CA HIS A 56 -7.83 -7.64 -0.67
C HIS A 56 -7.95 -6.19 -0.20
N CYS A 57 -7.56 -5.20 -1.02
CA CYS A 57 -7.72 -3.79 -0.65
C CYS A 57 -9.19 -3.46 -0.36
N ARG A 58 -10.12 -3.94 -1.20
CA ARG A 58 -11.57 -3.71 -1.03
C ARG A 58 -12.16 -4.39 0.20
N GLU A 59 -11.78 -5.64 0.45
CA GLU A 59 -12.40 -6.45 1.50
C GLU A 59 -11.81 -6.19 2.88
N VAL A 60 -10.49 -5.99 2.97
CA VAL A 60 -9.77 -5.89 4.25
C VAL A 60 -9.59 -4.45 4.70
N LEU A 61 -9.29 -3.54 3.78
CA LEU A 61 -9.01 -2.13 4.08
C LEU A 61 -10.13 -1.19 3.67
N ARG A 62 -11.20 -1.69 3.06
CA ARG A 62 -12.30 -0.88 2.50
C ARG A 62 -11.80 0.20 1.52
N GLY A 63 -10.74 -0.14 0.79
CA GLY A 63 -10.05 0.72 -0.14
C GLY A 63 -9.82 0.05 -1.49
N GLU A 64 -8.85 0.57 -2.25
CA GLU A 64 -8.55 0.14 -3.62
C GLU A 64 -7.04 -0.02 -3.78
N LEU A 65 -6.57 -0.62 -4.88
CA LEU A 65 -5.15 -0.49 -5.20
C LEU A 65 -4.81 0.98 -5.45
N ALA A 66 -3.66 1.42 -4.95
CA ALA A 66 -3.29 2.83 -4.95
C ALA A 66 -3.19 3.42 -6.36
N SER A 67 -3.88 4.54 -6.58
CA SER A 67 -3.68 5.44 -7.72
C SER A 67 -2.64 6.50 -7.40
N VAL A 68 -1.97 7.01 -8.43
CA VAL A 68 -0.85 7.95 -8.28
C VAL A 68 -1.05 9.16 -9.16
N HIS A 69 -1.24 10.33 -8.54
CA HIS A 69 -1.61 11.57 -9.22
C HIS A 69 -0.52 12.65 -9.19
N SER A 70 0.68 12.34 -8.69
CA SER A 70 1.80 13.28 -8.69
C SER A 70 3.14 12.57 -8.51
N ALA A 71 4.22 13.24 -8.94
CA ALA A 71 5.58 12.77 -8.69
C ALA A 71 5.91 12.68 -7.19
N ALA A 72 5.39 13.61 -6.38
CA ALA A 72 5.56 13.61 -4.92
C ALA A 72 4.94 12.36 -4.29
N LEU A 73 3.68 12.04 -4.63
CA LEU A 73 3.03 10.82 -4.16
C LEU A 73 3.76 9.56 -4.65
N ASN A 74 4.21 9.53 -5.91
CA ASN A 74 4.98 8.41 -6.43
C ASN A 74 6.25 8.13 -5.62
N GLN A 75 6.98 9.20 -5.26
CA GLN A 75 8.18 9.09 -4.44
C GLN A 75 7.84 8.64 -3.00
N GLN A 76 6.78 9.16 -2.40
CA GLN A 76 6.30 8.73 -1.08
C GLN A 76 5.94 7.24 -1.07
N LEU A 77 5.21 6.75 -2.07
CA LEU A 77 4.84 5.34 -2.17
C LEU A 77 6.04 4.42 -2.45
N LYS A 78 7.03 4.89 -3.22
CA LYS A 78 8.30 4.20 -3.41
C LYS A 78 9.03 4.03 -2.08
N GLU A 79 9.19 5.09 -1.30
CA GLU A 79 9.88 5.07 0.00
C GLU A 79 9.15 4.18 1.01
N LEU A 80 7.83 4.32 1.07
CA LEU A 80 6.98 3.45 1.87
C LEU A 80 7.18 1.98 1.49
N ALA A 81 7.07 1.63 0.21
CA ALA A 81 7.22 0.26 -0.26
C ALA A 81 8.62 -0.31 0.00
N ARG A 82 9.68 0.48 -0.18
CA ARG A 82 11.07 0.07 0.12
C ARG A 82 11.25 -0.36 1.58
N THR A 83 10.49 0.22 2.50
CA THR A 83 10.54 -0.12 3.93
C THR A 83 10.04 -1.54 4.22
N TYR A 84 9.11 -2.05 3.40
CA TYR A 84 8.42 -3.32 3.68
C TYR A 84 8.73 -4.43 2.65
N THR A 85 9.27 -4.10 1.47
CA THR A 85 9.52 -5.08 0.41
C THR A 85 10.63 -4.68 -0.56
N HIS A 86 11.43 -5.66 -0.99
CA HIS A 86 12.38 -5.53 -2.10
C HIS A 86 11.76 -5.84 -3.48
N PHE A 87 10.56 -6.42 -3.52
CA PHE A 87 9.80 -6.64 -4.75
C PHE A 87 8.97 -5.42 -5.11
N SER A 88 8.87 -5.12 -6.41
CA SER A 88 7.98 -4.08 -6.94
C SER A 88 6.51 -4.43 -6.67
N PRO A 89 5.78 -3.66 -5.83
CA PRO A 89 4.38 -3.93 -5.55
C PRO A 89 3.46 -3.55 -6.72
N TRP A 90 2.28 -4.17 -6.78
CA TRP A 90 1.17 -3.68 -7.60
C TRP A 90 0.70 -2.30 -7.11
N ILE A 91 0.36 -1.45 -8.07
CA ILE A 91 -0.45 -0.22 -7.93
C ILE A 91 -1.69 -0.37 -8.81
N GLY A 92 -2.71 0.48 -8.66
CA GLY A 92 -4.02 0.32 -9.29
C GLY A 92 -4.07 0.54 -10.82
N ALA A 93 -2.93 0.77 -11.46
CA ALA A 93 -2.87 0.98 -12.90
C ALA A 93 -2.89 -0.34 -13.66
N PHE A 94 -3.68 -0.39 -14.72
CA PHE A 94 -3.65 -1.46 -15.71
C PHE A 94 -3.75 -0.88 -17.12
N THR A 95 -3.22 -1.63 -18.09
CA THR A 95 -3.24 -1.27 -19.51
C THR A 95 -4.02 -2.33 -20.27
N THR A 96 -5.04 -1.90 -21.01
CA THR A 96 -5.91 -2.78 -21.81
C THR A 96 -6.18 -2.15 -23.17
N THR A 97 -6.79 -2.89 -24.09
CA THR A 97 -7.23 -2.35 -25.38
C THR A 97 -8.65 -1.81 -25.27
N ALA A 98 -8.87 -0.57 -25.72
CA ALA A 98 -10.18 0.04 -25.91
C ALA A 98 -10.25 0.64 -27.32
N ASN A 99 -11.27 0.28 -28.10
CA ASN A 99 -11.44 0.73 -29.49
C ASN A 99 -10.18 0.55 -30.37
N GLY A 100 -9.46 -0.57 -30.20
CA GLY A 100 -8.23 -0.85 -30.95
C GLY A 100 -6.99 -0.09 -30.49
N GLN A 101 -7.08 0.74 -29.44
CA GLN A 101 -5.96 1.48 -28.87
C GLN A 101 -5.60 0.97 -27.47
N TRP A 102 -4.32 0.99 -27.14
CA TRP A 102 -3.86 0.69 -25.79
C TRP A 102 -4.10 1.87 -24.88
N VAL A 103 -4.84 1.64 -23.80
CA VAL A 103 -5.22 2.65 -22.81
C VAL A 103 -4.78 2.17 -21.44
N SER A 104 -4.14 3.07 -20.68
CA SER A 104 -3.84 2.85 -19.27
C SER A 104 -4.83 3.65 -18.42
N GLN A 105 -5.33 3.02 -17.36
CA GLN A 105 -6.31 3.61 -16.46
C GLN A 105 -6.15 3.06 -15.04
N TRP A 106 -6.71 3.76 -14.07
CA TRP A 106 -6.76 3.32 -12.68
C TRP A 106 -8.00 2.45 -12.40
N SER A 107 -7.88 1.45 -11.51
CA SER A 107 -8.99 0.61 -11.08
C SER A 107 -10.03 1.34 -10.23
N ASP A 108 -9.64 2.42 -9.55
CA ASP A 108 -10.52 3.30 -8.76
C ASP A 108 -11.30 4.33 -9.61
N ALA A 109 -11.17 4.26 -10.94
CA ALA A 109 -11.75 5.19 -11.90
C ALA A 109 -11.32 6.66 -11.73
N SER A 110 -10.25 6.92 -10.97
CA SER A 110 -9.67 8.26 -10.86
C SER A 110 -9.04 8.71 -12.20
N PRO A 111 -8.86 10.03 -12.41
CA PRO A 111 -8.31 10.54 -13.66
C PRO A 111 -6.88 10.04 -13.95
N TRP A 112 -6.62 9.62 -15.19
CA TRP A 112 -5.28 9.31 -15.69
C TRP A 112 -4.51 10.60 -16.01
N ASN A 113 -3.99 11.28 -14.97
CA ASN A 113 -3.35 12.60 -15.06
C ASN A 113 -1.85 12.61 -14.74
N PHE A 114 -1.28 11.46 -14.39
CA PHE A 114 0.14 11.29 -14.09
C PHE A 114 0.59 9.90 -14.51
N ALA A 115 1.81 9.82 -15.04
CA ALA A 115 2.45 8.56 -15.38
C ALA A 115 3.95 8.62 -15.12
N ASN A 116 4.50 7.57 -14.50
CA ASN A 116 5.94 7.45 -14.27
C ASN A 116 6.51 6.17 -14.90
N TRP A 117 6.14 5.90 -16.15
CA TRP A 117 6.56 4.70 -16.87
C TRP A 117 8.08 4.61 -17.04
N ALA A 118 8.61 3.41 -16.85
CA ALA A 118 9.95 3.10 -17.33
C ALA A 118 9.99 3.17 -18.87
N PRO A 119 11.17 3.42 -19.47
CA PRO A 119 11.34 3.31 -20.92
C PRO A 119 10.75 2.00 -21.43
N THR A 120 10.12 2.05 -22.61
CA THR A 120 9.46 0.92 -23.29
C THR A 120 8.24 0.32 -22.57
N HIS A 121 7.71 0.96 -21.52
CA HIS A 121 6.48 0.55 -20.85
C HIS A 121 5.34 1.57 -21.05
N PRO A 122 4.06 1.13 -21.00
CA PRO A 122 3.62 -0.25 -20.86
C PRO A 122 3.81 -1.05 -22.16
N HIS A 123 3.88 -2.37 -22.05
CA HIS A 123 3.96 -3.26 -23.22
C HIS A 123 2.60 -3.34 -23.91
N HIS A 124 2.52 -2.82 -25.12
CA HIS A 124 1.32 -2.74 -25.95
C HIS A 124 1.09 -4.02 -26.77
N ILE A 125 1.12 -5.18 -26.10
CA ILE A 125 1.00 -6.51 -26.75
C ILE A 125 -0.15 -7.31 -26.14
N VAL A 126 -0.33 -7.21 -24.82
CA VAL A 126 -1.39 -7.90 -24.07
C VAL A 126 -1.86 -6.99 -22.93
N THR A 127 -3.04 -7.28 -22.38
CA THR A 127 -3.47 -6.63 -21.13
C THR A 127 -2.43 -6.88 -20.04
N THR A 128 -1.99 -5.79 -19.41
CA THR A 128 -0.98 -5.83 -18.35
C THR A 128 -1.40 -5.03 -17.14
N CYS A 129 -0.80 -5.36 -16.01
CA CYS A 129 -1.00 -4.69 -14.74
C CYS A 129 0.31 -4.00 -14.31
N THR A 130 0.22 -3.01 -13.43
CA THR A 130 1.36 -2.10 -13.22
C THR A 130 2.01 -2.32 -11.87
N THR A 131 3.33 -2.48 -11.89
CA THR A 131 4.14 -2.48 -10.67
C THR A 131 4.89 -1.17 -10.49
N LEU A 132 4.95 -0.65 -9.27
CA LEU A 132 5.84 0.44 -8.88
C LEU A 132 7.19 -0.15 -8.46
N SER A 133 8.28 0.29 -9.07
CA SER A 133 9.60 -0.19 -8.69
C SER A 133 10.11 0.52 -7.44
N THR A 134 10.46 -0.27 -6.42
CA THR A 134 11.05 0.24 -5.18
C THR A 134 12.47 0.79 -5.39
N ARG A 135 13.14 0.46 -6.49
CA ARG A 135 14.50 0.95 -6.78
C ARG A 135 14.51 2.36 -7.34
N ASP A 136 13.85 2.57 -8.45
CA ASP A 136 13.88 3.81 -9.25
C ASP A 136 12.56 4.59 -9.20
N GLY A 137 11.47 4.02 -8.66
CA GLY A 137 10.15 4.63 -8.65
C GLY A 137 9.40 4.51 -9.99
N LEU A 138 10.01 3.92 -11.02
CA LEU A 138 9.42 3.80 -12.34
C LEU A 138 8.43 2.64 -12.42
N TRP A 139 7.38 2.85 -13.21
CA TRP A 139 6.30 1.89 -13.40
C TRP A 139 6.64 0.91 -14.51
N ARG A 140 6.31 -0.36 -14.29
CA ARG A 140 6.54 -1.43 -15.27
C ARG A 140 5.28 -2.27 -15.42
N SER A 141 4.85 -2.45 -16.67
CA SER A 141 3.81 -3.38 -17.04
C SER A 141 4.28 -4.82 -16.82
N ARG A 142 3.41 -5.64 -16.22
CA ARG A 142 3.67 -7.04 -15.91
C ARG A 142 2.41 -7.87 -16.21
N PRO A 143 2.56 -9.17 -16.54
CA PRO A 143 1.42 -10.06 -16.60
C PRO A 143 0.66 -10.08 -15.26
N CYS A 144 -0.65 -9.86 -15.31
CA CYS A 144 -1.50 -9.65 -14.12
C CYS A 144 -1.57 -10.86 -13.17
N PHE A 145 -1.24 -12.06 -13.65
CA PHE A 145 -1.21 -13.28 -12.85
C PHE A 145 0.04 -13.41 -11.95
N LEU A 146 1.06 -12.58 -12.15
CA LEU A 146 2.27 -12.64 -11.31
C LEU A 146 1.94 -12.31 -9.85
N LEU A 147 2.56 -13.05 -8.93
CA LEU A 147 2.40 -12.79 -7.51
C LEU A 147 3.35 -11.67 -7.08
N ARG A 148 2.80 -10.58 -6.56
CA ARG A 148 3.55 -9.42 -6.04
C ARG A 148 2.92 -8.90 -4.74
N PRO A 149 3.70 -8.25 -3.87
CA PRO A 149 3.13 -7.37 -2.84
C PRO A 149 2.33 -6.26 -3.53
N PHE A 150 1.60 -5.46 -2.77
CA PHE A 150 0.73 -4.44 -3.35
C PHE A 150 0.50 -3.27 -2.39
N ILE A 151 0.16 -2.12 -2.93
CA ILE A 151 -0.14 -0.91 -2.15
C ILE A 151 -1.64 -0.66 -2.26
N CYS A 152 -2.31 -0.59 -1.12
CA CYS A 152 -3.70 -0.15 -1.04
C CYS A 152 -3.78 1.33 -0.65
N GLN A 153 -4.83 2.01 -1.12
CA GLN A 153 -5.27 3.32 -0.65
C GLN A 153 -6.66 3.21 0.00
N TYR A 154 -6.96 3.95 1.07
CA TYR A 154 -8.27 3.98 1.74
C TYR A 154 -8.53 5.32 2.46
#